data_AF-A0A139ARU2-F1
#
_entry.id   AF-A0A139ARU2-F1
#
_cell.length_a   1.000
_cell.length_b   1.000
_cell.length_c   1.000
_cell.angle_alpha   90.00
_cell.angle_beta   90.00
_cell.angle_gamma   90.00
#
_symmetry.space_group_name_H-M   'P 1'
#
loop_
_entity.id
_entity.type
_entity.pdbx_description
1 polymer ?
#
loop_
_entity_poly.entity_id
_entity_poly.type
_entity_poly.pdbx_seq_one_letter_code
_entity_poly.pdbx_strand_id
1 'polypeptide(L)'
;MEAIQNIVPVHKGERAPDGPDGMVKMETIRVPRFAQDSVPLKDLLSRLIHRTNSELRTLVETLPSKTDMDRKKELYRFVVATRQQFTKLLVLVRWCKRYAGPTQSMEDIFRFLGTQSMLADWNTFVLAEKEMQGRSMR
;
A
#
# COMPACT_ATOMS: atom_id res chain seq x y z
N MET A 1 3.33 24.54 17.74
CA MET A 1 2.69 25.02 16.50
C MET A 1 3.77 25.34 15.47
N GLU A 2 4.59 24.35 15.08
CA GLU A 2 5.73 24.56 14.15
C GLU A 2 5.90 23.37 13.19
N ALA A 3 4.82 22.92 12.54
CA ALA A 3 4.92 21.82 11.57
C ALA A 3 4.14 22.06 10.26
N ILE A 4 3.65 23.27 10.01
CA ILE A 4 2.85 23.60 8.81
C ILE A 4 3.52 24.70 7.97
N GLN A 5 4.86 24.76 7.95
CA GLN A 5 5.60 25.76 7.15
C GLN A 5 6.48 25.16 6.03
N ASN A 6 6.32 23.87 5.73
CA ASN A 6 7.11 23.22 4.65
C ASN A 6 6.25 22.72 3.47
N ILE A 7 5.04 23.25 3.27
CA ILE A 7 4.20 22.80 2.14
C ILE A 7 4.57 23.47 0.80
N VAL A 8 5.36 24.55 0.77
CA VAL A 8 5.86 25.14 -0.49
C VAL A 8 7.17 25.90 -0.21
N PRO A 9 8.34 25.57 -0.83
CA PRO A 9 8.81 26.30 -2.01
C PRO A 9 9.67 25.42 -2.97
N VAL A 10 9.99 25.75 -4.22
CA VAL A 10 10.96 26.79 -4.61
C VAL A 10 10.81 27.02 -6.12
N HIS A 11 10.14 28.11 -6.50
CA HIS A 11 10.20 28.64 -7.86
C HIS A 11 11.51 29.44 -7.98
N LYS A 12 12.65 28.77 -8.18
CA LYS A 12 13.89 29.46 -8.55
C LYS A 12 14.15 29.21 -10.03
N GLY A 13 13.56 30.08 -10.85
CA GLY A 13 13.78 30.12 -12.29
C GLY A 13 15.21 30.55 -12.57
N GLU A 14 16.13 29.59 -12.63
CA GLU A 14 17.49 29.81 -13.12
C GLU A 14 17.51 29.46 -14.61
N ARG A 15 17.45 30.50 -15.46
CA ARG A 15 17.53 30.39 -16.91
C ARG A 15 18.99 30.15 -17.31
N ALA A 16 19.32 28.92 -17.70
CA ALA A 16 20.55 28.61 -18.44
C ALA A 16 20.28 28.70 -19.96
N PRO A 17 21.22 29.21 -20.76
CA PRO A 17 21.00 29.45 -22.18
C PRO A 17 21.25 28.20 -23.03
N ASP A 18 20.36 28.01 -24.00
CA ASP A 18 20.57 27.44 -25.32
C ASP A 18 20.81 25.91 -25.44
N GLY A 19 19.70 25.18 -25.65
CA GLY A 19 19.66 23.84 -26.24
C GLY A 19 18.33 23.63 -26.98
N PRO A 20 18.31 22.97 -28.16
CA PRO A 20 17.11 22.86 -28.98
C PRO A 20 16.26 21.67 -28.53
N ASP A 21 15.56 21.81 -27.41
CA ASP A 21 14.37 20.99 -27.18
C ASP A 21 13.48 21.65 -26.12
N GLY A 22 12.29 22.05 -26.53
CA GLY A 22 11.27 22.70 -25.70
C GLY A 22 10.60 21.76 -24.71
N MET A 23 11.34 20.83 -24.11
CA MET A 23 10.84 20.00 -23.02
C MET A 23 10.94 20.79 -21.72
N VAL A 24 9.88 21.55 -21.44
CA VAL A 24 9.56 21.98 -20.07
C VAL A 24 9.69 20.74 -19.18
N LYS A 25 10.69 20.69 -18.30
CA LYS A 25 10.74 19.72 -17.22
C LYS A 25 9.46 19.94 -16.41
N MET A 26 8.44 19.10 -16.63
CA MET A 26 7.24 19.05 -15.82
C MET A 26 7.70 18.79 -14.39
N GLU A 27 7.80 19.86 -13.62
CA GLU A 27 8.16 19.78 -12.22
C GLU A 27 7.02 19.05 -11.51
N THR A 28 7.27 17.77 -11.24
CA THR A 28 6.27 16.87 -10.67
C THR A 28 6.00 17.36 -9.24
N ILE A 29 4.74 17.70 -8.95
CA ILE A 29 4.26 18.03 -7.61
C ILE A 29 4.75 16.92 -6.67
N ARG A 30 5.67 17.26 -5.75
CA ARG A 30 6.20 16.30 -4.77
C ARG A 30 5.14 16.04 -3.71
N VAL A 31 4.45 14.92 -3.85
CA VAL A 31 3.51 14.43 -2.84
C VAL A 31 4.31 13.75 -1.72
N PRO A 32 3.98 13.98 -0.44
CA PRO A 32 4.57 13.23 0.67
C PRO A 32 4.37 11.72 0.43
N ARG A 33 5.43 10.93 0.62
CA ARG A 33 5.32 9.47 0.52
C ARG A 33 4.76 8.91 1.82
N PHE A 34 3.63 8.25 1.74
CA PHE A 34 2.95 7.61 2.85
C PHE A 34 3.20 6.10 2.78
N ALA A 35 4.33 5.65 3.33
CA ALA A 35 4.79 4.26 3.21
C ALA A 35 4.05 3.25 4.13
N GLN A 36 2.85 3.56 4.63
CA GLN A 36 2.46 3.02 5.93
C GLN A 36 1.74 1.67 5.96
N ASP A 37 1.21 1.13 4.84
CA ASP A 37 0.39 -0.09 4.89
C ASP A 37 0.81 -1.22 3.93
N SER A 38 2.04 -1.18 3.41
CA SER A 38 2.52 -2.24 2.50
C SER A 38 3.10 -3.43 3.26
N VAL A 39 2.55 -4.63 3.03
CA VAL A 39 3.15 -5.88 3.53
C VAL A 39 4.31 -6.30 2.61
N PRO A 40 5.52 -6.53 3.14
CA PRO A 40 6.63 -7.02 2.34
C PRO A 40 6.30 -8.39 1.72
N LEU A 41 6.55 -8.53 0.42
CA LEU A 41 6.36 -9.80 -0.29
C LEU A 41 7.17 -10.95 0.32
N LYS A 42 8.33 -10.65 0.91
CA LYS A 42 9.16 -11.61 1.64
C LYS A 42 8.40 -12.26 2.79
N ASP A 43 7.64 -11.48 3.57
CA ASP A 43 6.89 -11.99 4.71
C ASP A 43 5.75 -12.90 4.26
N LEU A 44 5.11 -12.56 3.13
CA LEU A 44 4.08 -13.41 2.53
C LEU A 44 4.66 -14.77 2.09
N LEU A 45 5.85 -14.77 1.49
CA LEU A 45 6.54 -15.99 1.08
C LEU A 45 6.93 -16.84 2.31
N SER A 46 7.54 -16.24 3.33
CA SER A 46 7.89 -16.93 4.57
C SER A 46 6.66 -17.56 5.23
N ARG A 47 5.55 -16.83 5.33
CA ARG A 47 4.28 -17.35 5.86
C ARG A 47 3.74 -18.53 5.06
N LEU A 48 3.80 -18.46 3.74
CA LEU A 48 3.35 -19.55 2.87
C LEU A 48 4.20 -20.82 3.09
N ILE A 49 5.52 -20.68 3.13
CA ILE A 49 6.44 -21.79 3.38
C ILE A 49 6.17 -22.41 4.75
N HIS A 50 6.02 -21.59 5.80
CA HIS A 50 5.71 -22.09 7.14
C HIS A 50 4.38 -22.82 7.18
N ARG A 51 3.35 -22.28 6.54
CA ARG A 51 2.03 -22.90 6.45
C ARG A 51 2.10 -24.25 5.74
N THR A 52 2.72 -24.34 4.57
CA THR A 52 2.83 -25.59 3.80
C THR A 52 3.62 -26.65 4.58
N ASN A 53 4.71 -26.28 5.26
CA ASN A 53 5.46 -27.21 6.09
C ASN A 53 4.67 -27.68 7.32
N SER A 54 3.91 -26.78 7.95
CA SER A 54 3.03 -27.15 9.07
C SER A 54 1.94 -28.13 8.62
N GLU A 55 1.25 -27.82 7.52
CA GLU A 55 0.20 -28.69 6.96
C GLU A 55 0.78 -30.05 6.53
N LEU A 56 1.96 -30.08 5.91
CA LEU A 56 2.66 -31.32 5.57
C LEU A 56 3.02 -32.14 6.80
N ARG A 57 3.52 -31.49 7.86
CA ARG A 57 3.90 -32.17 9.11
C ARG A 57 2.69 -32.80 9.79
N THR A 58 1.58 -32.07 9.88
CA THR A 58 0.30 -32.62 10.38
C THR A 58 -0.19 -33.78 9.51
N LEU A 59 -0.03 -33.68 8.19
CA LEU A 59 -0.38 -34.76 7.29
C LEU A 59 0.46 -36.01 7.59
N VAL A 60 1.78 -35.87 7.74
CA VAL A 60 2.70 -36.96 8.07
C VAL A 60 2.37 -37.60 9.43
N GLU A 61 2.02 -36.81 10.43
CA GLU A 61 1.61 -37.31 11.77
C GLU A 61 0.28 -38.08 11.73
N THR A 62 -0.64 -37.69 10.85
CA THR A 62 -1.97 -38.31 10.73
C THR A 62 -2.02 -39.46 9.71
N LEU A 63 -1.02 -39.55 8.83
CA LEU A 63 -0.89 -40.61 7.83
C LEU A 63 -0.95 -42.03 8.42
N PRO A 64 -0.12 -42.43 9.41
CA PRO A 64 -0.10 -43.82 9.89
C PRO A 64 -1.45 -44.30 10.45
N SER A 65 -2.32 -43.39 10.87
CA SER A 65 -3.64 -43.69 11.45
C SER A 65 -4.77 -43.91 10.42
N LYS A 66 -4.61 -43.57 9.13
CA LYS A 66 -5.70 -43.60 8.12
C LYS A 66 -5.60 -44.77 7.14
N THR A 67 -6.72 -45.13 6.50
CA THR A 67 -6.76 -46.13 5.42
C THR A 67 -6.09 -45.60 4.14
N ASP A 68 -5.54 -46.48 3.29
CA ASP A 68 -4.75 -46.07 2.12
C ASP A 68 -5.51 -45.20 1.11
N MET A 69 -6.84 -45.39 0.99
CA MET A 69 -7.69 -44.60 0.11
C MET A 69 -7.90 -43.16 0.61
N ASP A 70 -8.04 -42.98 1.92
CA ASP A 70 -8.21 -41.66 2.51
C ASP A 70 -6.89 -40.88 2.52
N ARG A 71 -5.77 -41.58 2.79
CA ARG A 71 -4.41 -41.02 2.64
C ARG A 71 -4.20 -40.43 1.25
N LYS A 72 -4.55 -41.18 0.20
CA LYS A 72 -4.37 -40.76 -1.20
C LYS A 72 -5.22 -39.53 -1.55
N LYS A 73 -6.46 -39.46 -1.07
CA LYS A 73 -7.34 -38.30 -1.26
C LYS A 73 -6.81 -37.06 -0.57
N GLU A 74 -6.31 -37.20 0.66
CA GLU A 74 -5.83 -36.06 1.45
C GLU A 74 -4.52 -35.50 0.91
N LEU A 75 -3.61 -36.38 0.47
CA LEU A 75 -2.39 -35.98 -0.24
C LEU A 75 -2.71 -35.22 -1.53
N TYR A 76 -3.66 -35.74 -2.33
CA TYR A 76 -4.08 -35.05 -3.55
C TYR A 76 -4.66 -33.66 -3.27
N ARG A 77 -5.54 -33.55 -2.25
CA ARG A 77 -6.10 -32.26 -1.82
C ARG A 77 -5.01 -31.29 -1.37
N PHE A 78 -4.05 -31.76 -0.58
CA PHE A 78 -2.91 -30.97 -0.12
C PHE A 78 -2.08 -30.44 -1.31
N VAL A 79 -1.74 -31.29 -2.28
CA VAL A 79 -0.95 -30.91 -3.46
C VAL A 79 -1.69 -29.86 -4.31
N VAL A 80 -3.00 -30.07 -4.54
CA VAL A 80 -3.83 -29.12 -5.30
C VAL A 80 -3.94 -27.79 -4.58
N ALA A 81 -4.22 -27.78 -3.28
CA ALA A 81 -4.32 -26.57 -2.47
C ALA A 81 -3.00 -25.80 -2.44
N THR A 82 -1.88 -26.50 -2.24
CA THR A 82 -0.53 -25.93 -2.23
C THR A 82 -0.22 -25.28 -3.58
N ARG A 83 -0.46 -25.97 -4.69
CA ARG A 83 -0.26 -25.43 -6.04
C ARG A 83 -1.08 -24.17 -6.31
N GLN A 84 -2.34 -24.13 -5.85
CA GLN A 84 -3.17 -22.94 -6.00
C GLN A 84 -2.60 -21.74 -5.22
N GLN A 85 -2.12 -21.95 -4.00
CA GLN A 85 -1.53 -20.88 -3.20
C GLN A 85 -0.26 -20.32 -3.83
N PHE A 86 0.64 -21.18 -4.32
CA PHE A 86 1.83 -20.75 -5.06
C PHE A 86 1.49 -20.02 -6.36
N THR A 87 0.41 -20.42 -7.04
CA THR A 87 -0.05 -19.73 -8.26
C THR A 87 -0.57 -18.32 -7.94
N LYS A 88 -1.37 -18.17 -6.87
CA LYS A 88 -1.82 -16.85 -6.39
C LYS A 88 -0.64 -15.95 -6.02
N LEU A 89 0.36 -16.50 -5.31
CA LEU A 89 1.58 -15.78 -4.98
C LEU A 89 2.35 -15.35 -6.24
N LEU A 90 2.49 -16.23 -7.23
CA LEU A 90 3.18 -15.93 -8.49
C LEU A 90 2.52 -14.76 -9.24
N VAL A 91 1.18 -14.76 -9.30
CA VAL A 91 0.44 -13.64 -9.92
C VAL A 91 0.70 -12.34 -9.17
N LEU A 92 0.68 -12.39 -7.84
CA LEU A 92 0.94 -11.22 -6.99
C LEU A 92 2.36 -10.68 -7.19
N VAL A 93 3.37 -11.55 -7.24
CA VAL A 93 4.78 -11.18 -7.53
C VAL A 93 4.89 -10.48 -8.89
N ARG A 94 4.26 -11.04 -9.93
CA ARG A 94 4.25 -10.45 -11.28
C ARG A 94 3.57 -9.08 -11.29
N TRP A 95 2.50 -8.93 -10.51
CA TRP A 95 1.78 -7.67 -10.38
C TRP A 95 2.61 -6.62 -9.64
N CYS A 96 3.21 -6.96 -8.49
CA CYS A 96 4.09 -6.07 -7.74
C CYS A 96 5.26 -5.57 -8.61
N LYS A 97 5.88 -6.43 -9.42
CA LYS A 97 6.96 -6.02 -10.33
C LYS A 97 6.54 -4.94 -11.33
N ARG A 98 5.28 -4.96 -11.79
CA ARG A 98 4.77 -4.05 -12.81
C ARG A 98 4.10 -2.80 -12.24
N TYR A 99 3.48 -2.91 -11.06
CA TYR A 99 2.57 -1.89 -10.53
C TYR A 99 3.02 -1.28 -9.20
N ALA A 100 4.10 -1.75 -8.55
CA ALA A 100 4.53 -1.21 -7.25
C ALA A 100 4.79 0.30 -7.27
N GLY A 101 5.51 0.81 -8.27
CA GLY A 101 5.79 2.25 -8.39
C GLY A 101 4.53 3.10 -8.62
N PRO A 102 3.74 2.81 -9.67
CA PRO A 102 2.52 3.56 -9.96
C PRO A 102 1.46 3.49 -8.84
N THR A 103 1.28 2.33 -8.21
CA THR A 103 0.28 2.16 -7.13
C THR A 103 0.67 2.94 -5.88
N GLN A 104 1.96 2.98 -5.50
CA GLN A 104 2.42 3.80 -4.38
C GLN A 104 2.18 5.29 -4.64
N SER A 105 2.48 5.78 -5.84
CA SER A 105 2.23 7.18 -6.18
C SER A 105 0.73 7.53 -6.13
N MET A 106 -0.14 6.63 -6.59
CA MET A 106 -1.60 6.83 -6.54
C MET A 106 -2.11 6.85 -5.10
N GLU A 107 -1.60 5.95 -4.26
CA GLU A 107 -1.91 5.91 -2.84
C GLU A 107 -1.45 7.18 -2.12
N ASP A 108 -0.25 7.67 -2.44
CA ASP A 108 0.30 8.91 -1.88
C ASP A 108 -0.57 10.12 -2.23
N ILE A 109 -0.99 10.23 -3.50
CA ILE A 109 -1.90 11.29 -3.96
C ILE A 109 -3.25 11.17 -3.26
N PHE A 110 -3.83 9.98 -3.20
CA PHE A 110 -5.13 9.77 -2.57
C PHE A 110 -5.13 10.17 -1.10
N ARG A 111 -4.09 9.78 -0.34
CA ARG A 111 -3.92 10.15 1.06
C ARG A 111 -3.70 11.64 1.26
N PHE A 112 -2.92 12.26 0.38
CA PHE A 112 -2.75 13.72 0.39
C PHE A 112 -4.09 14.43 0.19
N LEU A 113 -4.85 14.04 -0.83
CA LEU A 113 -6.17 14.63 -1.11
C LEU A 113 -7.16 14.41 0.03
N GLY A 114 -7.18 13.21 0.63
CA GLY A 114 -8.00 12.93 1.80
C GLY A 114 -7.64 13.80 3.00
N THR A 115 -6.35 14.03 3.23
CA THR A 115 -5.87 14.91 4.31
C THR A 115 -6.30 16.35 4.08
N GLN A 116 -6.19 16.85 2.84
CA GLN A 116 -6.64 18.21 2.50
C GLN A 116 -8.16 18.38 2.67
N SER A 117 -8.94 17.40 2.24
CA SER A 117 -10.40 17.40 2.43
C SER A 117 -10.76 17.50 3.91
N MET A 118 -10.13 16.70 4.76
CA MET A 118 -10.40 16.71 6.20
C MET A 118 -10.00 18.04 6.86
N LEU A 119 -8.88 18.63 6.46
CA LEU A 119 -8.43 19.93 6.98
C LEU A 119 -9.37 21.05 6.55
N ALA A 120 -9.90 21.01 5.33
CA ALA A 120 -10.91 21.96 4.88
C ALA A 120 -12.19 21.87 5.72
N ASP A 121 -12.68 20.66 5.96
CA ASP A 121 -13.85 20.42 6.81
C ASP A 121 -13.59 20.89 8.25
N TRP A 122 -12.42 20.62 8.81
CA TRP A 122 -12.05 21.09 10.14
C TRP A 122 -11.99 22.63 10.23
N ASN A 123 -11.42 23.29 9.21
CA ASN A 123 -11.36 24.75 9.16
C ASN A 123 -12.76 25.36 9.12
N THR A 124 -13.68 24.80 8.32
CA THR A 124 -15.06 25.30 8.27
C THR A 124 -15.79 25.13 9.59
N PHE A 125 -15.59 24.00 10.28
CA PHE A 125 -16.12 23.77 11.61
C PHE A 125 -15.63 24.80 12.64
N VAL A 126 -14.32 25.07 12.69
CA VAL A 126 -13.73 26.05 13.62
C VAL A 126 -14.23 27.46 13.35
N LEU A 127 -14.40 27.84 12.08
CA LEU A 127 -14.96 29.13 11.72
C LEU A 127 -16.42 29.25 12.17
N ALA A 128 -17.21 28.19 12.03
CA ALA A 128 -18.59 28.16 12.54
C ALA A 128 -18.65 28.27 14.07
N GLU A 129 -17.74 27.61 14.80
CA GLU A 129 -17.64 27.72 16.26
C GLU A 129 -17.31 29.15 16.70
N LYS A 130 -16.35 29.81 16.03
CA LYS A 130 -15.98 31.20 16.33
C LYS A 130 -17.12 32.18 16.03
N GLU A 131 -17.88 31.97 14.97
CA GLU A 131 -19.06 32.79 14.68
C GLU A 131 -20.18 32.64 15.72
N MET A 132 -20.36 31.43 16.27
CA MET A 132 -21.33 31.17 17.34
C MET A 132 -20.92 31.90 18.63
N GLN A 133 -19.62 31.86 18.99
CA GLN A 133 -19.09 32.58 20.15
C GLN A 133 -19.18 34.10 19.98
N GLY A 134 -18.89 34.63 18.78
CA GLY A 134 -19.02 36.06 18.47
C GLY A 134 -20.47 36.57 18.42
N ARG A 135 -21.46 35.67 18.21
CA ARG A 135 -22.90 35.99 18.34
C ARG A 135 -23.39 35.97 19.78
N SER A 136 -22.79 35.18 20.67
CA SER A 136 -23.14 35.11 22.09
C SER A 136 -22.59 36.29 22.91
N MET A 137 -21.64 37.07 22.39
CA MET A 137 -21.07 38.27 23.02
C MET A 137 -21.73 39.59 22.56
N ARG A 138 -22.72 39.53 21.68
CA ARG A 138 -23.45 40.68 21.15
C ARG A 138 -24.87 40.76 21.68
#